data_AF-A0ABD4Z4H4-F1
#
_entry.id   AF-A0ABD4Z4H4-F1
#
_cell.length_a   1.000
_cell.length_b   1.000
_cell.length_c   1.000
_cell.angle_alpha   90.00
_cell.angle_beta   90.00
_cell.angle_gamma   90.00
#
_symmetry.space_group_name_H-M   'P 1'
#
loop_
_entity.id
_entity.type
_entity.pdbx_description
1 polymer ?
#
loop_
_entity_poly.entity_id
_entity_poly.type
_entity_poly.pdbx_seq_one_letter_code
_entity_poly.pdbx_strand_id
1 'polypeptide(L)' 'MEIVCDDYVKTHPYRFCRDACSEEAIDRESYNSCVEECVKEVERKCY' A
#
# COMPACT_ATOMS: atom_id res chain seq x y z
N MET A 1 -2.42 0.62 9.64
CA MET A 1 -3.00 -0.14 8.51
C MET A 1 -2.77 -1.63 8.75
N GLU A 2 -3.83 -2.45 8.74
CA GLU A 2 -3.72 -3.91 8.80
C GLU A 2 -3.87 -4.45 7.37
N ILE A 3 -2.85 -5.16 6.85
CA ILE A 3 -2.85 -5.68 5.48
C ILE A 3 -3.50 -7.07 5.49
N VAL A 4 -4.65 -7.19 4.84
CA VAL A 4 -5.33 -8.46 4.61
C VAL A 4 -5.05 -8.92 3.19
N CYS A 5 -4.46 -10.10 3.00
CA CYS A 5 -4.05 -10.63 1.71
C CYS A 5 -5.21 -11.23 0.90
N ASP A 6 -6.23 -10.43 0.60
CA ASP A 6 -7.34 -10.84 -0.26
C ASP A 6 -6.98 -10.77 -1.76
N ASP A 7 -7.86 -11.27 -2.63
CA ASP A 7 -7.64 -11.28 -4.08
C ASP A 7 -7.43 -9.88 -4.65
N TYR A 8 -8.09 -8.86 -4.10
CA TYR A 8 -7.92 -7.48 -4.54
C TYR A 8 -6.51 -6.96 -4.21
N VAL A 9 -6.05 -7.14 -2.97
CA VAL A 9 -4.73 -6.68 -2.52
C VAL A 9 -3.60 -7.36 -3.30
N LYS A 10 -3.75 -8.65 -3.61
CA LYS A 10 -2.78 -9.38 -4.45
C LYS A 10 -2.80 -8.89 -5.90
N THR A 11 -3.97 -8.77 -6.51
CA THR A 11 -4.04 -8.38 -7.93
C THR A 11 -3.72 -6.90 -8.16
N HIS A 12 -3.93 -6.03 -7.17
CA HIS A 12 -3.80 -4.58 -7.29
C HIS A 12 -3.09 -3.93 -6.08
N PRO A 13 -1.88 -4.37 -5.69
CA PRO A 13 -1.20 -3.92 -4.49
C PRO A 13 -0.95 -2.41 -4.49
N TYR A 14 -0.54 -1.87 -5.65
CA TYR A 14 -0.33 -0.43 -5.80
C TYR A 14 -1.60 0.38 -5.55
N ARG A 15 -2.76 -0.08 -6.04
CA ARG A 15 -4.02 0.66 -5.91
C ARG A 15 -4.53 0.67 -4.48
N PHE A 16 -4.45 -0.48 -3.80
CA PHE A 16 -4.73 -0.59 -2.37
C PHE A 16 -3.84 0.36 -1.55
N CYS A 17 -2.52 0.29 -1.73
CA CYS A 17 -1.57 1.11 -0.99
C CYS A 17 -1.73 2.60 -1.28
N ARG A 18 -2.00 2.95 -2.53
CA ARG A 18 -2.30 4.32 -2.95
C ARG A 18 -3.49 4.90 -2.19
N ASP A 19 -4.60 4.16 -2.16
CA ASP A 19 -5.83 4.61 -1.53
C ASP A 19 -5.64 4.70 0.01
N ALA A 20 -4.96 3.73 0.62
CA ALA A 20 -4.64 3.75 2.05
C ALA A 20 -3.70 4.90 2.45
N CYS A 21 -2.63 5.14 1.69
CA CYS A 21 -1.68 6.23 1.96
C CYS A 21 -2.24 7.62 1.63
N SER A 22 -3.28 7.70 0.78
CA SER A 22 -3.93 8.97 0.45
C SER A 22 -4.67 9.60 1.63
N GLU A 23 -5.07 8.80 2.62
CA GLU A 23 -5.77 9.28 3.82
C GLU A 23 -4.81 9.88 4.86
N GLU A 24 -3.53 9.49 4.85
CA GLU A 24 -2.54 9.90 5.88
C GLU A 24 -1.44 10.84 5.38
N ALA A 25 -1.19 10.91 4.07
CA ALA A 25 -0.05 11.66 3.56
C ALA A 25 -0.28 13.18 3.51
N ILE A 26 0.67 13.92 4.09
CA ILE A 26 0.65 15.39 4.21
C ILE A 26 1.29 16.06 2.96
N ASP A 27 2.18 15.35 2.28
CA ASP A 27 2.92 15.83 1.10
C ASP A 27 3.24 14.68 0.12
N ARG A 28 3.69 15.05 -1.08
CA ARG A 28 3.93 14.11 -2.19
C ARG A 28 5.08 13.13 -1.93
N GLU A 29 6.12 13.54 -1.21
CA GLU A 29 7.28 12.69 -0.92
C GLU A 29 6.92 11.65 0.14
N SER A 30 6.24 12.09 1.21
CA SER A 30 5.68 11.21 2.24
C SER A 30 4.68 10.21 1.66
N TYR A 31 3.83 10.67 0.73
CA TYR A 31 2.89 9.80 0.02
C TYR A 31 3.60 8.71 -0.78
N ASN A 32 4.57 9.09 -1.61
CA ASN A 32 5.31 8.13 -2.43
C ASN A 32 6.03 7.10 -1.56
N SER A 33 6.68 7.55 -0.48
CA SER A 33 7.37 6.68 0.47
C SER A 33 6.40 5.71 1.16
N CYS A 34 5.22 6.17 1.57
CA CYS A 34 4.18 5.32 2.14
C CYS A 34 3.72 4.25 1.15
N VAL A 35 3.45 4.63 -0.11
CA VAL A 35 2.98 3.68 -1.13
C VAL A 35 4.04 2.64 -1.43
N GLU A 36 5.32 3.03 -1.57
CA GLU A 36 6.41 2.08 -1.82
C GLU A 36 6.58 1.09 -0.67
N GLU A 37 6.59 1.56 0.58
CA GLU A 37 6.75 0.66 1.74
C GLU A 37 5.53 -0.25 1.91
N CYS A 38 4.32 0.25 1.68
CA CYS A 38 3.11 -0.56 1.69
C CYS A 38 3.16 -1.68 0.64
N VAL A 39 3.57 -1.37 -0.60
CA VAL A 39 3.65 -2.36 -1.68
C VAL A 39 4.68 -3.44 -1.33
N LYS A 40 5.85 -3.07 -0.79
CA LYS A 40 6.85 -4.04 -0.33
C LYS A 40 6.32 -4.94 0.80
N GLU A 41 5.54 -4.38 1.72
CA GLU A 41 4.91 -5.17 2.78
C GLU A 41 3.86 -6.14 2.23
N VAL A 42 3.04 -5.71 1.27
CA VAL A 42 2.08 -6.58 0.57
C VAL A 42 2.82 -7.72 -0.14
N GLU A 43 3.89 -7.40 -0.87
CA GLU A 43 4.72 -8.42 -1.53
C GLU A 43 5.30 -9.42 -0.53
N ARG A 44 5.85 -8.97 0.61
CA ARG A 44 6.43 -9.87 1.62
C ARG A 44 5.41 -10.73 2.37
N LYS A 45 4.18 -10.26 2.54
CA LYS A 45 3.14 -10.95 3.33
C LYS A 45 2.22 -11.82 2.47
N CYS A 46 2.00 -11.42 1.22
CA CYS A 46 0.97 -12.02 0.38
C CYS A 46 1.52 -12.88 -0.77
N TYR A 47 2.85 -12.93 -0.97
CA TYR A 47 3.58 -13.72 -1.98
C TYR A 47 4.75 -14.49 -1.37
#